data_AF-O67965-F1
#
_entry.id   AF-O67965-F1
#
_cell.length_a   1.000
_cell.length_b   1.000
_cell.length_c   1.000
_cell.angle_alpha   90.00
_cell.angle_beta   90.00
_cell.angle_gamma   90.00
#
_symmetry.space_group_name_H-M   'P 1'
#
loop_
_entity.id
_entity.type
_entity.pdbx_description
1 polymer ?
#
loop_
_entity_poly.entity_id
_entity_poly.type
_entity_poly.pdbx_seq_one_letter_code
_entity_poly.pdbx_strand_id
1 'polypeptide(L)'
;HVFRVYLTGGFKRPRELTWITGVVMAVITVAFGVTGYSLPWDQVGYWAVKIVSGVPAAIPVIGDFMVELLRGGESVGQSTLTRFYSLHTFVMPWLLAVFMLMHFLMIRKQGISGPL
;
A
#
# COMPACT_ATOMS: atom_id res chain seq x y z
N HIS A 1 -16.00 0.57 4.77
CA HIS A 1 -16.24 0.06 3.41
C HIS A 1 -16.08 -1.47 3.32
N VAL A 2 -14.90 -2.02 3.62
CA VAL A 2 -14.62 -3.48 3.56
C VAL A 2 -15.66 -4.33 4.29
N PHE A 3 -16.00 -3.99 5.55
CA PHE A 3 -17.03 -4.72 6.31
C PHE A 3 -18.37 -4.79 5.58
N ARG A 4 -18.82 -3.69 4.98
CA ARG A 4 -20.07 -3.68 4.22
C ARG A 4 -20.00 -4.65 3.03
N VAL A 5 -18.92 -4.62 2.24
CA VAL A 5 -18.77 -5.51 1.07
C VAL A 5 -18.76 -6.98 1.50
N TYR A 6 -18.10 -7.30 2.60
CA TYR A 6 -18.05 -8.66 3.14
C TYR A 6 -19.41 -9.12 3.67
N LEU A 7 -20.03 -8.33 4.55
CA LEU A 7 -21.30 -8.66 5.19
C LEU A 7 -22.48 -8.72 4.21
N THR A 8 -22.41 -8.00 3.08
CA THR A 8 -23.43 -8.08 2.01
C THR A 8 -23.06 -9.03 0.88
N GLY A 9 -21.99 -9.81 0.99
CA GLY A 9 -21.57 -10.77 -0.05
C GLY A 9 -21.19 -10.14 -1.39
N GLY A 10 -20.88 -8.84 -1.43
CA GLY A 10 -20.62 -8.07 -2.65
C GLY A 10 -19.33 -8.45 -3.39
N PHE A 11 -18.51 -9.34 -2.82
CA PHE A 11 -17.28 -9.87 -3.41
C PHE A 11 -17.49 -11.16 -4.22
N LYS A 12 -18.67 -11.79 -4.11
CA LYS A 12 -18.99 -13.04 -4.82
C LYS A 12 -19.06 -12.83 -6.33
N ARG A 13 -19.06 -13.94 -7.09
CA ARG A 13 -19.18 -13.95 -8.55
C ARG A 13 -20.30 -13.01 -9.03
N PRO A 14 -20.07 -12.16 -10.06
CA PRO A 14 -18.86 -12.04 -10.89
C PRO A 14 -17.89 -10.91 -10.45
N ARG A 15 -17.85 -10.54 -9.16
CA ARG A 15 -17.16 -9.34 -8.63
C ARG A 15 -15.82 -9.62 -7.96
N GLU A 16 -15.23 -10.80 -8.19
CA GLU A 16 -14.00 -11.24 -7.54
C GLU A 16 -12.82 -10.29 -7.84
N LEU A 17 -12.72 -9.81 -9.08
CA LEU A 17 -11.68 -8.85 -9.47
C LEU A 17 -11.87 -7.46 -8.84
N THR A 18 -13.12 -7.04 -8.62
CA THR A 18 -13.43 -5.82 -7.86
C THR A 18 -12.97 -5.98 -6.41
N TRP A 19 -13.12 -7.15 -5.80
CA TRP A 19 -12.58 -7.42 -4.47
C TRP A 19 -11.05 -7.39 -4.45
N ILE A 20 -10.38 -8.06 -5.40
CA ILE A 20 -8.91 -8.09 -5.48
C ILE A 20 -8.34 -6.67 -5.64
N THR A 21 -8.91 -5.86 -6.53
CA THR A 21 -8.49 -4.45 -6.67
C THR A 21 -8.71 -3.66 -5.38
N GLY A 22 -9.80 -3.93 -4.64
CA GLY A 22 -10.02 -3.38 -3.30
C GLY A 22 -8.91 -3.74 -2.30
N VAL A 23 -8.47 -5.00 -2.27
CA VAL A 23 -7.36 -5.45 -1.41
C VAL A 23 -6.04 -4.77 -1.82
N VAL A 24 -5.74 -4.67 -3.11
CA VAL A 24 -4.54 -3.97 -3.58
C VAL A 24 -4.56 -2.50 -3.18
N MET A 25 -5.70 -1.80 -3.33
CA MET A 25 -5.84 -0.41 -2.86
C MET A 25 -5.68 -0.28 -1.34
N ALA A 26 -6.10 -1.28 -0.57
CA ALA A 26 -5.87 -1.28 0.88
C ALA A 26 -4.37 -1.39 1.21
N VAL A 27 -3.62 -2.24 0.51
CA VAL A 27 -2.15 -2.32 0.66
C VAL A 27 -1.48 -0.99 0.30
N ILE A 28 -1.87 -0.38 -0.83
CA ILE A 28 -1.35 0.93 -1.25
C ILE A 28 -1.66 2.01 -0.20
N THR A 29 -2.88 2.02 0.36
CA THR A 29 -3.28 2.96 1.41
C THR A 29 -2.48 2.78 2.70
N VAL A 30 -2.17 1.54 3.09
CA VAL A 30 -1.27 1.29 4.24
C VAL A 30 0.14 1.79 3.94
N ALA A 31 0.65 1.57 2.72
CA ALA A 31 1.96 2.07 2.30
C ALA A 31 2.02 3.61 2.29
N PHE A 32 0.92 4.29 1.96
CA PHE A 32 0.79 5.75 2.13
C PHE A 32 1.00 6.16 3.58
N GLY A 33 0.36 5.46 4.51
CA GLY A 33 0.55 5.68 5.95
C GLY A 33 2.02 5.52 6.36
N VAL A 34 2.64 4.40 6.02
CA VAL A 34 4.04 4.11 6.40
C VAL A 34 5.02 5.15 5.87
N THR A 35 4.92 5.49 4.58
CA THR A 35 5.85 6.45 3.96
C THR A 35 5.63 7.87 4.45
N GLY A 36 4.36 8.29 4.55
CA GLY A 36 3.96 9.63 4.99
C GLY A 36 4.32 9.90 6.45
N TYR A 37 4.20 8.89 7.31
CA TYR A 37 4.49 9.01 8.73
C TYR A 37 5.93 9.39 9.04
N SER A 38 6.87 9.03 8.15
CA SER A 38 8.29 9.35 8.31
C SER A 38 8.69 10.74 7.80
N LEU A 39 7.84 11.42 7.02
CA LEU A 39 8.21 12.67 6.33
C LEU A 39 8.49 13.87 7.25
N PRO A 40 7.83 14.05 8.41
CA PRO A 40 8.19 15.11 9.35
C PRO A 40 9.61 14.96 9.93
N TRP A 41 10.20 13.77 9.83
CA TRP A 41 11.53 13.44 10.31
C TRP A 41 11.76 13.72 11.80
N ASP A 42 10.70 13.57 12.60
CA ASP A 42 10.75 13.63 14.06
C ASP A 42 11.17 12.26 14.64
N GLN A 43 11.35 12.20 15.97
CA GLN A 43 11.77 10.97 16.64
C GLN A 43 10.81 9.81 16.38
N VAL A 44 9.50 10.08 16.47
CA VAL A 44 8.48 9.04 16.31
C VAL A 44 8.50 8.48 14.88
N GLY A 45 8.48 9.35 13.87
CA GLY A 45 8.55 8.95 12.47
C GLY A 45 9.85 8.24 12.11
N TYR A 46 11.00 8.76 12.57
CA TYR A 46 12.32 8.17 12.31
C TYR A 46 12.46 6.75 12.90
N TRP A 47 12.10 6.56 14.17
CA TRP A 47 12.21 5.23 14.79
C TRP A 47 11.20 4.24 14.23
N ALA A 48 10.00 4.69 13.88
CA ALA A 48 9.02 3.86 13.20
C ALA A 48 9.55 3.33 11.85
N VAL A 49 10.11 4.21 11.00
CA VAL A 49 10.66 3.77 9.72
C VAL A 49 11.88 2.85 9.90
N LYS A 50 12.72 3.11 10.92
CA LYS A 50 13.89 2.26 11.21
C LYS A 50 13.50 0.83 11.57
N ILE A 51 12.47 0.65 12.39
CA ILE A 51 11.96 -0.68 12.76
C ILE A 51 11.30 -1.35 11.56
N VAL A 52 10.33 -0.71 10.91
CA VAL A 52 9.52 -1.34 9.84
C VAL A 52 10.36 -1.69 8.60
N SER A 53 11.31 -0.84 8.22
CA SER A 53 12.20 -1.10 7.08
C SER A 53 13.20 -2.23 7.34
N GLY A 54 13.36 -2.67 8.60
CA GLY A 54 14.22 -3.80 8.96
C GLY A 54 13.50 -5.15 8.91
N VAL A 55 12.15 -5.16 8.90
CA VAL A 55 11.35 -6.38 8.89
C VAL A 55 11.72 -7.33 7.74
N PRO A 56 11.95 -6.87 6.49
CA PRO A 56 12.29 -7.76 5.38
C PRO A 56 13.60 -8.53 5.54
N ALA A 57 14.52 -8.13 6.44
CA ALA A 57 15.77 -8.85 6.69
C ALA A 57 15.54 -10.31 7.13
N ALA A 58 14.38 -10.62 7.69
CA ALA A 58 14.01 -11.98 8.08
C ALA A 58 13.70 -12.89 6.88
N ILE A 59 13.55 -12.36 5.66
CA ILE A 59 13.28 -13.14 4.45
C ILE A 59 14.58 -13.80 3.98
N PRO A 60 14.66 -15.14 3.88
CA PRO A 60 15.86 -15.83 3.42
C PRO A 60 16.26 -15.41 2.01
N VAL A 61 17.57 -15.42 1.73
CA VAL A 61 18.20 -15.16 0.41
C VAL A 61 18.08 -13.71 -0.09
N ILE A 62 16.92 -13.07 0.01
CA ILE A 62 16.66 -11.75 -0.59
C ILE A 62 16.41 -10.63 0.43
N GLY A 63 16.35 -10.94 1.73
CA GLY A 63 15.96 -10.00 2.78
C GLY A 63 16.85 -8.76 2.87
N ASP A 64 18.17 -8.96 2.95
CA ASP A 64 19.13 -7.85 3.05
C ASP A 64 19.09 -6.93 1.83
N PHE A 65 18.98 -7.52 0.63
CA PHE A 65 18.79 -6.77 -0.61
C PHE A 65 17.51 -5.93 -0.59
N MET A 66 16.40 -6.49 -0.09
CA MET A 66 15.13 -5.75 0.03
C MET A 66 15.27 -4.58 1.01
N VAL A 67 15.95 -4.76 2.14
CA VAL A 67 16.18 -3.69 3.13
C VAL A 67 17.01 -2.58 2.52
N GLU A 68 18.12 -2.92 1.85
CA GLU A 68 19.00 -1.94 1.21
C GLU A 68 18.27 -1.20 0.08
N LEU A 69 17.46 -1.91 -0.72
CA LEU A 69 16.62 -1.30 -1.76
C LEU A 69 15.57 -0.35 -1.17
N LEU A 70 14.94 -0.69 -0.05
CA LEU A 70 13.96 0.18 0.59
C LEU A 70 14.61 1.44 1.17
N ARG A 71 15.76 1.28 1.83
CA ARG A 71 16.45 2.37 2.53
C ARG A 71 17.31 3.23 1.61
N GLY A 72 17.83 2.67 0.53
CA GLY A 72 18.84 3.30 -0.30
C GLY A 72 20.21 3.40 0.40
N GLY A 73 20.53 2.45 1.26
CA GLY A 73 21.77 2.36 2.04
C GLY A 73 21.64 1.37 3.20
N GLU A 74 22.73 1.12 3.92
CA GLU A 74 22.79 0.14 5.02
C GLU A 74 21.88 0.53 6.22
N SER A 75 21.68 1.83 6.42
CA SER A 75 20.87 2.37 7.52
C SER A 75 19.87 3.43 7.04
N VAL A 76 18.88 3.73 7.89
CA VAL A 76 17.92 4.79 7.61
C VAL A 76 18.61 6.16 7.70
N GLY A 77 18.54 6.92 6.62
CA GLY A 77 19.13 8.25 6.51
C GLY A 77 18.53 9.07 5.37
N GLN A 78 19.32 10.01 4.83
CA GLN A 78 18.86 10.96 3.79
C GLN A 78 18.32 10.26 2.53
N SER A 79 18.99 9.20 2.07
CA SER A 79 18.54 8.42 0.90
C SER A 79 17.17 7.79 1.13
N THR A 80 16.89 7.33 2.35
CA THR A 80 15.59 6.78 2.74
C THR A 80 14.51 7.84 2.66
N LEU A 81 14.78 9.04 3.21
CA LEU A 81 13.83 10.15 3.19
C LEU A 81 13.48 10.57 1.75
N THR A 82 14.48 10.71 0.88
CA THR A 82 14.25 11.06 -0.53
C THR A 82 13.43 9.99 -1.26
N ARG A 83 13.72 8.70 -1.04
CA ARG A 83 12.93 7.59 -1.63
C ARG A 83 11.51 7.58 -1.10
N PHE A 84 11.32 7.75 0.21
CA PHE A 84 10.00 7.74 0.84
C PHE A 84 9.15 8.93 0.39
N TYR A 85 9.76 10.11 0.23
CA TYR A 85 9.09 11.26 -0.37
C TYR A 85 8.64 10.97 -1.80
N SER A 86 9.53 10.45 -2.66
CA SER A 86 9.17 10.08 -4.04
C SER A 86 8.10 8.98 -4.10
N LEU A 87 8.16 7.99 -3.22
CA LEU A 87 7.13 6.96 -3.13
C LEU A 87 5.79 7.58 -2.75
N HIS A 88 5.78 8.45 -1.75
CA HIS A 88 4.59 9.09 -1.18
C HIS A 88 3.90 10.07 -2.12
N THR A 89 4.65 10.92 -2.79
CA THR A 89 4.07 12.03 -3.57
C THR A 89 3.94 11.71 -5.05
N PHE A 90 4.66 10.69 -5.56
CA PHE A 90 4.61 10.32 -6.97
C PHE A 90 4.11 8.90 -7.19
N VAL A 91 4.84 7.89 -6.70
CA VAL A 91 4.56 6.49 -7.08
C VAL A 91 3.19 6.03 -6.58
N MET A 92 2.90 6.18 -5.28
CA MET A 92 1.64 5.70 -4.72
C MET A 92 0.41 6.48 -5.21
N PRO A 93 0.44 7.81 -5.40
CA PRO A 93 -0.69 8.54 -5.99
C PRO A 93 -1.07 8.00 -7.37
N TRP A 94 -0.09 7.76 -8.25
CA TRP A 94 -0.36 7.19 -9.56
C TRP A 94 -0.84 5.74 -9.49
N LEU A 95 -0.22 4.90 -8.65
CA LEU A 95 -0.70 3.52 -8.45
C LEU A 95 -2.14 3.50 -7.92
N LEU A 96 -2.44 4.29 -6.89
CA LEU A 96 -3.79 4.34 -6.32
C LEU A 96 -4.80 4.86 -7.35
N ALA A 97 -4.47 5.90 -8.13
CA ALA A 97 -5.33 6.42 -9.18
C ALA A 97 -5.66 5.36 -10.24
N VAL A 98 -4.67 4.61 -10.71
CA VAL A 98 -4.85 3.53 -11.69
C VAL A 98 -5.74 2.41 -11.13
N PHE A 99 -5.49 1.96 -9.90
CA PHE A 99 -6.31 0.93 -9.27
C PHE A 99 -7.73 1.40 -8.95
N MET A 100 -7.92 2.66 -8.53
CA MET A 100 -9.24 3.25 -8.35
C MET A 100 -10.02 3.31 -9.67
N LEU A 101 -9.37 3.74 -10.76
CA LEU A 101 -9.99 3.76 -12.08
C LEU A 101 -10.45 2.36 -12.51
N MET A 102 -9.57 1.35 -12.40
CA MET A 102 -9.94 -0.03 -12.70
C MET A 102 -11.09 -0.52 -11.82
N HIS A 103 -11.05 -0.24 -10.52
CA HIS A 103 -12.09 -0.62 -9.56
C HIS A 103 -13.45 -0.01 -9.93
N PHE A 104 -13.50 1.28 -10.25
CA PHE A 104 -14.72 1.97 -10.64
C PHE A 104 -15.27 1.49 -12.00
N LEU A 105 -14.41 1.23 -12.97
CA LEU A 105 -14.82 0.69 -14.27
C LEU A 105 -15.47 -0.69 -14.12
N MET A 106 -14.95 -1.56 -13.25
CA MET A 106 -15.55 -2.86 -12.98
C MET A 106 -16.91 -2.74 -12.28
N ILE A 107 -17.03 -1.85 -11.28
CA ILE A 107 -18.32 -1.57 -10.63
C ILE A 107 -19.33 -1.05 -11.65
N ARG A 108 -18.94 -0.08 -12.49
CA ARG A 108 -19.81 0.48 -13.54
C ARG A 108 -20.26 -0.58 -14.54
N LYS A 109 -19.37 -1.49 -14.93
CA LYS A 109 -19.66 -2.59 -15.87
C LYS A 109 -20.58 -3.66 -15.27
N GLN A 110 -20.43 -3.96 -13.99
CA GLN A 110 -21.13 -5.09 -13.33
C GLN A 110 -22.37 -4.65 -12.53
N GLY A 111 -22.59 -3.35 -12.26
CA GLY A 111 -23.65 -2.83 -11.40
C GLY A 111 -23.34 -2.97 -9.90
N ILE A 112 -24.33 -2.89 -9.02
CA ILE A 112 -24.19 -3.18 -7.57
C ILE A 112 -24.63 -4.61 -7.24
N SER A 113 -24.23 -5.14 -6.08
CA SER A 113 -24.76 -6.41 -5.57
C SER A 113 -26.29 -6.33 -5.40
N GLY A 114 -26.97 -7.45 -5.60
CA GLY A 114 -28.40 -7.57 -5.36
C GLY A 114 -28.79 -7.38 -3.88
N PRO A 115 -30.09 -7.42 -3.57
CA PRO A 115 -30.56 -7.44 -2.19
C PRO A 115 -29.98 -8.64 -1.43
N LEU A 116 -29.94 -8.51 -0.09
CA LEU A 116 -29.46 -9.57 0.82
C LEU A 116 -30.32 -10.83 0.73
#